data_AF-A0A2P9AXT9-F1
#
_entry.id   AF-A0A2P9AXT9-F1
#
_cell.length_a   1.000
_cell.length_b   1.000
_cell.length_c   1.000
_cell.angle_alpha   90.00
_cell.angle_beta   90.00
_cell.angle_gamma   90.00
#
_symmetry.space_group_name_H-M   'P 1'
#
loop_
_entity.id
_entity.type
_entity.pdbx_description
1 polymer ?
#
loop_
_entity_poly.entity_id
_entity_poly.type
_entity_poly.pdbx_seq_one_letter_code
_entity_poly.pdbx_strand_id
1 'polypeptide(L)' 'MRAIVFGDEEDRDRLRMPNGSAFGWFAAEAAAARIVCEHWRDTLGLGRDEALAAAYWRRGAAGPMAG' A
#
# COMPACT_ATOMS: atom_id res chain seq x y z
N MET A 1 -0.31 -16.10 -2.01
CA MET A 1 0.09 -14.86 -1.32
C MET A 1 1.28 -14.28 -2.06
N ARG A 2 1.16 -13.10 -2.69
CA ARG A 2 2.28 -12.43 -3.36
C ARG A 2 2.29 -10.98 -2.87
N ALA A 3 3.42 -10.52 -2.36
CA ALA A 3 3.63 -9.14 -1.94
C ALA A 3 4.00 -8.28 -3.15
N ILE A 4 3.36 -7.12 -3.30
CA ILE A 4 3.77 -6.11 -4.28
C ILE A 4 4.62 -5.09 -3.51
N VAL A 5 5.90 -4.97 -3.89
CA VAL A 5 6.85 -4.01 -3.31
C VAL A 5 6.92 -2.81 -4.26
N PHE A 6 6.81 -1.59 -3.73
CA PHE A 6 6.80 -0.35 -4.50
C PHE A 6 8.20 0.29 -4.50
N GLY A 7 8.66 0.79 -5.65
CA GLY A 7 9.85 1.64 -5.72
C GLY A 7 10.55 1.72 -7.07
N ASP A 8 9.91 2.30 -8.10
CA ASP A 8 10.51 3.08 -9.22
C ASP A 8 9.40 3.54 -10.19
N GLU A 9 9.62 4.57 -11.03
CA GLU A 9 8.67 5.06 -12.05
C GLU A 9 8.36 4.00 -13.13
N GLU A 10 9.23 3.01 -13.32
CA GLU A 10 9.06 1.88 -14.26
C GLU A 10 8.06 0.80 -13.78
N ASP A 11 7.55 0.87 -12.54
CA ASP A 11 6.71 -0.19 -11.97
C ASP A 11 5.19 -0.05 -12.27
N ARG A 12 4.78 0.97 -13.04
CA ARG A 12 3.36 1.31 -13.27
C ARG A 12 2.49 0.18 -13.82
N ASP A 13 3.03 -0.68 -14.68
CA ASP A 13 2.32 -1.84 -15.25
C ASP A 13 2.28 -3.05 -14.29
N ARG A 14 3.24 -3.15 -13.35
CA ARG A 14 3.28 -4.18 -12.30
C ARG A 14 2.33 -3.89 -11.13
N LEU A 15 1.80 -2.67 -11.07
CA LEU A 15 0.78 -2.25 -10.10
C LEU A 15 -0.61 -2.82 -10.38
N ARG A 16 -0.84 -3.41 -11.56
CA ARG A 16 -2.14 -4.00 -11.88
C ARG A 16 -2.36 -5.24 -11.03
N MET A 17 -3.39 -5.18 -10.18
CA MET A 17 -3.89 -6.37 -9.49
C MET A 17 -4.21 -7.45 -10.55
N PRO A 18 -3.70 -8.69 -10.41
CA PRO A 18 -4.01 -9.75 -11.34
C PRO A 18 -5.53 -9.97 -11.40
N ASN A 19 -6.07 -10.26 -12.58
CA ASN A 19 -7.50 -10.58 -12.72
C ASN A 19 -7.83 -11.81 -11.84
N GLY A 20 -8.57 -11.63 -10.75
CA GLY A 20 -8.91 -12.65 -9.74
C GLY A 20 -9.06 -12.06 -8.33
N SER A 21 -9.42 -12.88 -7.32
CA SER A 21 -9.51 -12.42 -5.92
C SER A 21 -8.11 -12.42 -5.29
N ALA A 22 -7.54 -11.24 -5.06
CA ALA A 22 -6.24 -11.03 -4.44
C ALA A 22 -6.35 -9.96 -3.35
N PHE A 23 -5.62 -10.16 -2.25
CA PHE A 23 -5.54 -9.17 -1.17
C PHE A 23 -4.26 -8.33 -1.32
N GLY A 24 -4.41 -7.01 -1.43
CA GLY A 24 -3.30 -6.07 -1.48
C GLY A 24 -2.72 -5.80 -0.09
N TRP A 25 -1.40 -5.96 0.10
CA TRP A 25 -0.75 -5.59 1.35
C TRP A 25 0.46 -4.69 1.10
N PHE A 26 0.50 -3.54 1.76
CA PHE A 26 1.59 -2.57 1.66
C PHE A 26 1.99 -2.07 3.05
N ALA A 27 3.30 -2.01 3.33
CA ALA A 27 3.83 -1.49 4.58
C ALA A 27 5.08 -0.64 4.30
N ALA A 28 5.06 0.63 4.69
CA ALA A 28 6.13 1.58 4.39
C ALA A 28 6.19 2.74 5.39
N GLU A 29 6.97 3.77 5.04
CA GLU A 29 6.96 5.08 5.71
C GLU A 29 5.56 5.72 5.63
N ALA A 30 5.16 6.49 6.64
CA ALA A 30 3.81 7.05 6.76
C ALA A 30 3.30 7.82 5.53
N ALA A 31 4.13 8.65 4.90
CA ALA A 31 3.72 9.40 3.71
C ALA A 31 3.51 8.46 2.52
N ALA A 32 4.41 7.51 2.30
CA ALA A 32 4.27 6.52 1.24
C ALA A 32 3.03 5.62 1.47
N ALA A 33 2.85 5.12 2.69
CA ALA A 33 1.68 4.31 3.08
C ALA A 33 0.36 5.06 2.85
N ARG A 34 0.33 6.36 3.14
CA ARG A 34 -0.82 7.22 2.87
C ARG A 34 -1.12 7.33 1.38
N ILE A 35 -0.12 7.60 0.54
CA ILE A 35 -0.29 7.74 -0.92
C ILE A 35 -0.91 6.47 -1.52
N VAL A 36 -0.38 5.31 -1.15
CA VAL A 36 -0.90 4.02 -1.64
C VAL A 36 -2.33 3.77 -1.14
N CYS A 37 -2.60 4.10 0.13
CA CYS A 37 -3.93 3.92 0.72
C CYS A 37 -5.00 4.78 0.03
N GLU A 38 -4.68 6.04 -0.27
CA GLU A 38 -5.55 6.95 -1.02
C GLU A 38 -5.78 6.44 -2.44
N HIS A 39 -4.72 6.04 -3.15
CA HIS A 39 -4.87 5.50 -4.51
C HIS A 39 -5.76 4.25 -4.55
N TRP A 40 -5.56 3.31 -3.62
CA TRP A 40 -6.37 2.10 -3.54
C TRP A 40 -7.84 2.39 -3.26
N ARG A 41 -8.15 3.32 -2.37
CA ARG A 41 -9.54 3.66 -2.04
C ARG A 41 -10.20 4.53 -3.10
N ASP A 42 -9.55 5.62 -3.49
CA ASP A 42 -10.18 6.68 -4.27
C ASP A 42 -10.09 6.41 -5.78
N THR A 43 -9.03 5.72 -6.23
CA THR A 43 -8.83 5.42 -7.66
C THR A 43 -9.27 4.01 -8.02
N LEU A 44 -8.97 3.02 -7.17
CA LEU A 44 -9.27 1.61 -7.45
C LEU A 44 -10.54 1.11 -6.75
N GLY A 45 -11.10 1.86 -5.80
CA GLY A 45 -12.32 1.47 -5.08
C GLY A 45 -12.14 0.28 -4.13
N LEU A 46 -10.90 -0.07 -3.77
CA LEU A 46 -10.60 -1.24 -2.94
C LEU A 46 -10.96 -0.97 -1.47
N GLY A 47 -11.81 -1.84 -0.93
CA GLY A 47 -12.20 -1.83 0.47
C GLY A 47 -11.13 -2.41 1.40
N ARG A 48 -11.38 -2.32 2.71
CA ARG A 48 -10.46 -2.83 3.74
C ARG A 48 -10.32 -4.36 3.71
N ASP A 49 -11.34 -5.06 3.21
CA ASP A 49 -11.33 -6.51 3.01
C ASP A 49 -10.57 -6.95 1.74
N GLU A 50 -10.21 -5.99 0.88
CA GLU A 50 -9.49 -6.23 -0.38
C GLU A 50 -8.05 -5.74 -0.32
N ALA A 51 -7.78 -4.69 0.47
CA ALA A 51 -6.43 -4.16 0.59
C ALA A 51 -6.15 -3.47 1.95
N LEU A 52 -4.91 -3.62 2.43
CA LEU A 52 -4.40 -3.02 3.66
C LEU A 52 -3.06 -2.33 3.42
N ALA A 53 -3.03 -1.02 3.69
CA ALA A 53 -1.80 -0.21 3.73
C ALA A 53 -1.50 0.20 5.17
N ALA A 54 -0.28 -0.05 5.63
CA ALA A 54 0.16 0.22 7.00
C ALA A 54 1.42 1.11 7.04
N ALA A 55 1.42 2.08 7.96
CA ALA A 55 2.56 2.96 8.20
C ALA A 55 3.43 2.39 9.33
N TYR A 56 4.57 1.79 9.00
CA TYR A 56 5.44 1.13 9.99
C TYR A 56 6.36 2.10 10.71
N TRP A 57 6.77 3.17 10.03
CA TRP A 57 7.66 4.19 10.58
C TRP A 57 7.37 5.55 9.95
N ARG A 58 7.81 6.63 10.60
CA ARG A 58 7.65 8.01 10.10
C ARG A 58 8.95 8.75 10.27
N ARG A 59 9.38 9.44 9.22
CA ARG A 59 10.59 10.27 9.30
C ARG A 59 10.41 11.36 10.36
N GLY A 60 11.38 11.50 11.26
CA GLY A 60 11.34 12.50 12.34
C GLY A 60 10.51 12.11 13.56
N ALA A 61 9.99 10.88 13.62
CA ALA A 61 9.32 10.34 14.80
C ALA A 61 10.01 9.04 15.26
N ALA A 62 10.16 8.89 16.57
CA ALA A 62 10.62 7.65 17.20
C ALA A 62 9.49 7.09 18.08
N GLY A 63 9.40 5.76 18.16
CA GLY A 63 8.35 5.05 18.89
C GLY A 63 7.43 4.21 18.00
N PRO A 64 6.60 3.33 18.59
CA PRO A 64 5.71 2.45 17.84
C PRO A 64 4.63 3.27 17.11
N MET A 65 4.41 2.97 15.82
CA MET A 65 3.34 3.57 15.01
C MET A 65 2.23 2.60 14.60
N ALA A 66 2.25 1.36 15.07
CA ALA A 66 1.21 0.39 14.73
C ALA A 66 -0.08 0.68 15.50
N GLY A 67 -1.14 1.01 14.76
CA GLY A 67 -2.53 1.15 15.21
C GLY A 67 -3.49 0.71 14.11
#